data_AF-A0A0Q4BFZ6-F1
#
_entry.id   AF-A0A0Q4BFZ6-F1
#
_cell.length_a   1.000
_cell.length_b   1.000
_cell.length_c   1.000
_cell.angle_alpha   90.00
_cell.angle_beta   90.00
_cell.angle_gamma   90.00
#
_symmetry.space_group_name_H-M   'P 1'
#
loop_
_entity.id
_entity.type
_entity.pdbx_description
1 polymer ?
#
loop_
_entity_poly.entity_id
_entity_poly.type
_entity_poly.pdbx_seq_one_letter_code
_entity_poly.pdbx_strand_id
1 'polypeptide(L)'
;MRGWVLDCYPDMDTNRMVLWFKTPGGAVRVVDDMTPHIYVHSSRERLDKLKRDLAMIGVEDAERQKRRISLGDGERDVLAVPVREYGSLQSLATTIDSWGNYREHSLYNVDLRMDQRYFLHKGLFAMGWWRSTGSGAWRPGGASTTPCRC
;
A
#
# COMPACT_ATOMS: atom_id res chain seq x y z
N MET A 1 17.95 10.56 10.55
CA MET A 1 18.85 9.61 9.85
C MET A 1 18.97 9.98 8.38
N ARG A 2 20.09 9.67 7.69
CA ARG A 2 20.23 9.83 6.23
C ARG A 2 20.98 8.65 5.60
N GLY A 3 20.54 8.18 4.43
CA GLY A 3 21.10 6.99 3.79
C GLY A 3 20.45 6.63 2.46
N TRP A 4 21.04 5.67 1.76
CA TRP A 4 20.46 5.05 0.56
C TRP A 4 19.63 3.82 0.94
N VAL A 5 18.43 3.66 0.37
CA VAL A 5 17.66 2.40 0.49
C VAL A 5 18.36 1.33 -0.34
N LEU A 6 18.87 0.29 0.30
CA LEU A 6 19.48 -0.86 -0.38
C LEU A 6 18.47 -1.96 -0.66
N ASP A 7 17.66 -2.27 0.35
CA ASP A 7 16.71 -3.38 0.30
C ASP A 7 15.46 -3.05 1.11
N CYS A 8 14.34 -3.64 0.71
CA CYS A 8 13.02 -3.51 1.33
C CYS A 8 12.26 -4.82 1.14
N TYR A 9 11.87 -5.46 2.23
CA TYR A 9 11.11 -6.70 2.18
C TYR A 9 10.09 -6.78 3.31
N PRO A 10 8.99 -7.53 3.11
CA PRO A 10 8.06 -7.82 4.19
C PRO A 10 8.63 -8.89 5.12
N ASP A 11 8.52 -8.65 6.42
CA ASP A 11 8.59 -9.67 7.45
C ASP A 11 7.16 -10.22 7.63
N MET A 12 6.92 -11.42 7.09
CA MET A 12 5.58 -12.02 7.03
C MET A 12 5.08 -12.51 8.39
N ASP A 13 5.99 -12.84 9.31
CA ASP A 13 5.65 -13.32 10.65
C ASP A 13 5.17 -12.17 11.55
N THR A 14 5.79 -11.00 11.40
CA THR A 14 5.45 -9.80 12.18
C THR A 14 4.53 -8.82 11.45
N ASN A 15 4.21 -9.07 10.17
CA ASN A 15 3.43 -8.18 9.30
C ASN A 15 3.99 -6.74 9.26
N ARG A 16 5.31 -6.64 9.09
CA ARG A 16 6.04 -5.37 9.07
C ARG A 16 6.95 -5.26 7.87
N MET A 17 7.29 -4.04 7.50
CA MET A 17 8.27 -3.79 6.44
C MET A 17 9.65 -3.58 7.03
N VAL A 18 10.64 -4.29 6.48
CA VAL A 18 12.05 -4.19 6.88
C VAL A 18 12.82 -3.50 5.77
N LEU A 19 13.54 -2.45 6.14
CA LEU A 19 14.38 -1.68 5.22
C LEU A 19 15.82 -1.69 5.69
N TRP A 20 16.72 -1.84 4.72
CA TRP A 20 18.14 -1.66 4.93
C TRP A 20 18.61 -0.37 4.27
N PHE A 21 19.20 0.50 5.09
CA PHE A 21 19.80 1.74 4.63
C PHE A 21 21.32 1.67 4.71
N LYS A 22 22.00 2.08 3.64
CA LYS A 22 23.43 2.42 3.71
C LYS A 22 23.57 3.86 4.15
N THR A 23 24.09 4.06 5.36
CA THR A 23 24.45 5.38 5.88
C THR A 23 25.96 5.57 5.84
N PRO A 24 26.47 6.81 6.02
CA PRO A 24 27.91 7.03 6.20
C PRO A 24 28.51 6.24 7.37
N GLY A 25 27.73 6.00 8.44
CA GLY A 25 28.15 5.25 9.62
C GLY A 25 28.01 3.73 9.51
N GLY A 26 27.51 3.21 8.38
CA GLY A 26 27.27 1.77 8.21
C GLY A 26 25.85 1.44 7.74
N ALA A 27 25.57 0.15 7.65
CA ALA A 27 24.23 -0.34 7.33
C ALA A 27 23.32 -0.22 8.56
N VAL A 28 22.10 0.27 8.37
CA VAL A 28 21.09 0.43 9.42
C VAL A 28 19.82 -0.29 9.00
N ARG A 29 19.33 -1.16 9.88
CA ARG A 29 18.03 -1.83 9.73
C ARG A 29 16.93 -0.95 10.33
N VAL A 30 15.88 -0.71 9.56
CA VAL A 30 14.67 -0.01 9.99
C VAL A 30 13.50 -0.96 9.84
N VAL A 31 12.64 -1.02 10.84
CA VAL A 31 11.37 -1.74 10.79
C VAL A 31 10.25 -0.71 10.87
N ASP A 32 9.28 -0.80 9.97
CA ASP A 32 8.15 0.11 9.92
C ASP A 32 6.84 -0.66 9.81
N ASP A 33 5.79 -0.10 10.41
CA ASP A 33 4.44 -0.62 10.30
C ASP A 33 3.81 -0.10 8.98
N MET A 34 3.18 -1.00 8.23
CA MET A 34 2.39 -0.64 7.05
C MET A 34 1.15 -1.53 6.98
N THR A 35 -0.02 -0.92 6.78
CA THR A 35 -1.23 -1.66 6.42
C THR A 35 -1.45 -1.56 4.91
N PRO A 36 -1.15 -2.62 4.14
CA PRO A 36 -1.50 -2.66 2.72
C PRO A 36 -3.02 -2.61 2.54
N HIS A 37 -3.45 -2.05 1.43
CA HIS A 37 -4.86 -1.98 1.06
C HIS A 37 -5.07 -2.64 -0.30
N ILE A 38 -6.18 -3.38 -0.43
CA ILE A 38 -6.80 -3.75 -1.70
C ILE A 38 -7.87 -2.71 -1.99
N TYR A 39 -7.97 -2.25 -3.23
CA TYR A 39 -9.01 -1.30 -3.61
C TYR A 39 -10.04 -1.98 -4.50
N VAL A 40 -11.31 -1.79 -4.19
CA VAL A 40 -12.42 -2.43 -4.92
C VAL A 40 -13.33 -1.36 -5.50
N HIS A 41 -13.56 -1.39 -6.81
CA HIS A 41 -14.55 -0.57 -7.48
C HIS A 41 -15.78 -1.41 -7.85
N SER A 42 -16.97 -0.87 -7.60
CA SER A 42 -18.26 -1.45 -8.00
C SER A 42 -19.37 -0.40 -7.88
N SER A 43 -20.64 -0.82 -8.02
CA SER A 43 -21.80 0.03 -7.71
C SER A 43 -21.81 0.41 -6.23
N ARG A 44 -22.50 1.51 -5.88
CA ARG A 44 -22.58 1.98 -4.50
C ARG A 44 -23.17 0.91 -3.59
N GLU A 45 -24.28 0.31 -4.00
CA GLU A 45 -25.01 -0.70 -3.24
C GLU A 45 -24.13 -1.94 -2.97
N ARG A 46 -23.34 -2.34 -3.98
CA ARG A 46 -22.39 -3.45 -3.87
C ARG A 46 -21.25 -3.13 -2.93
N LEU A 47 -20.67 -1.93 -2.99
CA LEU A 47 -19.62 -1.53 -2.05
C LEU A 47 -20.14 -1.46 -0.59
N ASP A 48 -21.39 -1.03 -0.37
CA ASP A 48 -22.01 -1.03 0.97
C ASP A 48 -22.31 -2.45 1.46
N LYS A 49 -22.71 -3.36 0.56
CA LYS A 49 -22.85 -4.78 0.88
C LYS A 49 -21.49 -5.39 1.21
N LEU A 50 -20.49 -5.19 0.36
CA LEU A 50 -19.13 -5.71 0.55
C LEU A 50 -18.51 -5.25 1.88
N LYS A 51 -18.67 -3.97 2.24
CA LYS A 51 -18.19 -3.45 3.53
C LYS A 51 -18.81 -4.20 4.72
N ARG A 52 -20.10 -4.50 4.66
CA ARG A 52 -20.79 -5.27 5.72
C ARG A 52 -20.33 -6.73 5.75
N ASP A 53 -20.19 -7.35 4.57
CA ASP A 53 -19.73 -8.73 4.45
C ASP A 53 -18.30 -8.91 4.97
N LEU A 54 -17.41 -7.96 4.67
CA LEU A 54 -16.03 -7.92 5.19
C LEU A 54 -16.00 -7.81 6.73
N ALA A 55 -16.85 -6.95 7.31
CA ALA A 55 -16.92 -6.81 8.77
C ALA A 55 -17.34 -8.12 9.46
N MET A 56 -18.22 -8.93 8.84
CA MET A 56 -18.64 -10.23 9.40
C MET A 56 -17.50 -11.25 9.48
N ILE A 57 -16.47 -11.13 8.64
CA ILE A 57 -15.28 -12.00 8.65
C ILE A 57 -14.08 -11.37 9.37
N GLY A 58 -14.28 -10.27 10.11
CA GLY A 58 -13.24 -9.61 10.88
C GLY A 58 -12.33 -8.65 10.10
N VAL A 59 -12.65 -8.37 8.83
CA VAL A 59 -11.98 -7.32 8.05
C VAL A 59 -12.70 -6.00 8.30
N GLU A 60 -12.29 -5.34 9.37
CA GLU A 60 -12.82 -4.05 9.81
C GLU A 60 -12.15 -2.88 9.07
N ASP A 61 -12.61 -1.66 9.33
CA ASP A 61 -12.03 -0.41 8.81
C ASP A 61 -12.00 -0.25 7.28
N ALA A 62 -12.71 -1.09 6.54
CA ALA A 62 -12.91 -0.88 5.12
C ALA A 62 -13.64 0.46 4.89
N GLU A 63 -13.02 1.36 4.12
CA GLU A 63 -13.49 2.73 3.97
C GLU A 63 -13.70 3.13 2.50
N ARG A 64 -14.70 3.99 2.27
CA ARG A 64 -14.91 4.57 0.95
C ARG A 64 -13.88 5.65 0.70
N GLN A 65 -13.21 5.59 -0.43
CA GLN A 65 -12.27 6.61 -0.89
C GLN A 65 -12.58 7.00 -2.33
N LYS A 66 -12.18 8.21 -2.71
CA LYS A 66 -12.11 8.63 -4.12
C LYS A 66 -10.70 8.35 -4.63
N ARG A 67 -10.59 7.60 -5.73
CA ARG A 67 -9.30 7.28 -6.38
C ARG A 67 -9.42 7.34 -7.89
N ARG A 68 -8.34 7.76 -8.57
CA ARG A 68 -8.22 7.58 -10.02
C ARG A 68 -7.89 6.12 -10.31
N ILE A 69 -8.74 5.46 -11.10
CA ILE A 69 -8.58 4.06 -11.50
C ILE A 69 -8.25 3.90 -12.99
N SER A 70 -8.25 4.99 -13.75
CA SER A 70 -7.85 5.05 -15.16
C SER A 70 -7.11 6.37 -15.41
N LEU A 71 -6.31 6.42 -16.49
CA LEU A 71 -5.44 7.57 -16.80
C LEU A 71 -6.21 8.79 -17.35
N GLY A 72 -7.44 8.60 -17.83
CA GLY A 72 -8.24 9.64 -18.48
C GLY A 72 -9.51 10.07 -17.74
N ASP A 73 -9.97 9.30 -16.76
CA ASP A 73 -11.20 9.62 -16.04
C ASP A 73 -10.94 10.42 -14.75
N GLY A 74 -12.02 11.02 -14.23
CA GLY A 74 -12.05 11.54 -12.87
C GLY A 74 -11.95 10.45 -11.80
N GLU A 75 -11.88 10.88 -10.54
CA GLU A 75 -11.87 9.96 -9.41
C GLU A 75 -13.20 9.20 -9.28
N ARG A 76 -13.10 7.91 -8.95
CA ARG A 76 -14.24 7.04 -8.72
C ARG A 76 -14.27 6.57 -7.27
N ASP A 77 -15.46 6.19 -6.81
CA ASP A 77 -15.63 5.57 -5.50
C ASP A 77 -15.02 4.17 -5.50
N VAL A 78 -14.14 3.93 -4.55
CA VAL A 78 -13.57 2.63 -4.25
C VAL A 78 -13.76 2.33 -2.78
N LEU A 79 -13.82 1.05 -2.44
CA LEU A 79 -13.66 0.58 -1.06
C LEU A 79 -12.19 0.21 -0.86
N ALA A 80 -11.51 0.91 0.03
CA ALA A 80 -10.18 0.57 0.48
C ALA A 80 -10.31 -0.46 1.60
N VAL A 81 -9.84 -1.68 1.33
CA VAL A 81 -9.92 -2.82 2.24
C VAL A 81 -8.55 -3.03 2.86
N PRO A 82 -8.38 -2.83 4.18
CA PRO A 82 -7.10 -3.03 4.84
C PRO A 82 -6.77 -4.52 4.93
N VAL A 83 -5.50 -4.86 4.76
CA VAL A 83 -4.99 -6.22 4.86
C VAL A 83 -4.02 -6.28 6.04
N ARG A 84 -4.48 -6.78 7.18
CA ARG A 84 -3.71 -6.81 8.43
C ARG A 84 -2.66 -7.93 8.46
N GLU A 85 -2.94 -9.05 7.80
CA GLU A 85 -2.02 -10.16 7.66
C GLU A 85 -1.52 -10.23 6.21
N TYR A 86 -0.22 -10.05 6.01
CA TYR A 86 0.37 -9.96 4.68
C TYR A 86 0.20 -11.26 3.89
N GLY A 87 0.25 -12.41 4.58
CA GLY A 87 0.06 -13.73 3.98
C GLY A 87 -1.34 -13.97 3.44
N SER A 88 -2.36 -13.30 4.00
CA SER A 88 -3.76 -13.49 3.61
C SER A 88 -4.20 -12.61 2.44
N LEU A 89 -3.32 -11.76 1.91
CA LEU A 89 -3.65 -10.78 0.88
C LEU A 89 -4.28 -11.43 -0.35
N GLN A 90 -3.64 -12.48 -0.89
CA GLN A 90 -4.12 -13.14 -2.09
C GLN A 90 -5.44 -13.88 -1.85
N SER A 91 -5.56 -14.58 -0.71
CA SER A 91 -6.80 -15.27 -0.35
C SER A 91 -7.97 -14.30 -0.13
N LEU A 92 -7.71 -13.14 0.47
CA LEU A 92 -8.71 -12.10 0.67
C LEU A 92 -9.15 -11.50 -0.66
N ALA A 93 -8.22 -11.22 -1.58
CA ALA A 93 -8.54 -10.78 -2.93
C ALA A 93 -9.44 -11.79 -3.67
N THR A 94 -9.09 -13.08 -3.64
CA THR A 94 -9.92 -14.15 -4.24
C THR A 94 -11.30 -14.24 -3.62
N THR A 95 -11.40 -14.07 -2.29
CA THR A 95 -12.68 -14.07 -1.58
C THR A 95 -13.57 -12.91 -2.04
N ILE A 96 -13.02 -11.69 -2.06
CA ILE A 96 -13.73 -10.49 -2.52
C ILE A 96 -14.21 -10.64 -3.96
N ASP A 97 -13.36 -11.18 -4.85
CA ASP A 97 -13.70 -11.39 -6.25
C ASP A 97 -14.82 -12.42 -6.41
N SER A 98 -14.78 -13.51 -5.63
CA SER A 98 -15.82 -14.55 -5.63
C SER A 98 -17.19 -14.02 -5.20
N TRP A 99 -17.24 -13.12 -4.20
CA TRP A 99 -18.49 -12.50 -3.75
C TRP A 99 -19.12 -11.58 -4.80
N GLY A 100 -18.32 -11.11 -5.75
CA GLY A 100 -18.75 -10.36 -6.93
C GLY A 100 -18.94 -11.23 -8.16
N ASN A 101 -19.08 -12.55 -8.03
CA ASN A 101 -19.19 -13.48 -9.16
C ASN A 101 -18.05 -13.32 -10.20
N TYR A 102 -16.86 -12.90 -9.76
CA TYR A 102 -15.67 -12.65 -10.59
C TYR A 102 -15.85 -11.60 -11.71
N ARG A 103 -16.89 -10.78 -11.63
CA ARG A 103 -17.26 -9.82 -12.69
C ARG A 103 -17.78 -8.49 -12.15
N GLU A 104 -18.35 -8.50 -10.96
CA GLU A 104 -19.02 -7.34 -10.37
C GLU A 104 -18.08 -6.43 -9.60
N HIS A 105 -16.89 -6.93 -9.25
CA HIS A 105 -15.86 -6.20 -8.53
C HIS A 105 -14.64 -6.02 -9.43
N SER A 106 -14.18 -4.79 -9.57
CA SER A 106 -12.86 -4.50 -10.14
C SER A 106 -11.88 -4.29 -9.00
N LEU A 107 -10.92 -5.21 -8.85
CA LEU A 107 -9.92 -5.16 -7.80
C LEU A 107 -8.63 -4.51 -8.31
N TYR A 108 -8.01 -3.69 -7.47
CA TYR A 108 -6.76 -2.99 -7.76
C TYR A 108 -5.77 -3.20 -6.62
N ASN A 109 -4.48 -3.10 -6.95
CA ASN A 109 -3.38 -3.38 -6.04
C ASN A 109 -3.54 -4.76 -5.38
N VAL A 110 -3.82 -5.79 -6.17
CA VAL A 110 -3.84 -7.19 -5.70
C VAL A 110 -2.55 -7.92 -6.06
N ASP A 111 -1.91 -7.49 -7.14
CA ASP A 111 -0.71 -8.03 -7.78
C ASP A 111 0.58 -7.32 -7.39
N LEU A 112 0.49 -6.15 -6.74
CA LEU A 112 1.66 -5.42 -6.26
C LEU A 112 2.37 -6.19 -5.15
N ARG A 113 3.68 -6.37 -5.30
CA ARG A 113 4.56 -6.91 -4.26
C ARG A 113 4.66 -5.93 -3.07
N MET A 114 4.95 -6.44 -1.87
CA MET A 114 4.94 -5.62 -0.65
C MET A 114 5.98 -4.49 -0.65
N ASP A 115 7.16 -4.75 -1.18
CA ASP A 115 8.22 -3.75 -1.39
C ASP A 115 7.74 -2.59 -2.26
N GLN A 116 7.10 -2.89 -3.39
CA GLN A 116 6.54 -1.89 -4.31
C GLN A 116 5.41 -1.10 -3.65
N ARG A 117 4.52 -1.77 -2.91
CA ARG A 117 3.45 -1.09 -2.16
C ARG A 117 4.01 -0.13 -1.13
N TYR A 118 5.02 -0.56 -0.38
CA TYR A 118 5.64 0.27 0.63
C TYR A 118 6.33 1.50 0.01
N PHE A 119 7.05 1.30 -1.10
CA PHE A 119 7.66 2.40 -1.84
C PHE A 119 6.63 3.40 -2.36
N LEU A 120 5.55 2.93 -2.98
CA LEU A 120 4.46 3.81 -3.43
C LEU A 120 3.79 4.54 -2.26
N HIS A 121 3.54 3.84 -1.15
CA HIS A 121 2.88 4.41 0.03
C HIS A 121 3.72 5.50 0.71
N LYS A 122 5.04 5.27 0.84
CA LYS A 122 5.97 6.22 1.48
C LYS A 122 6.58 7.23 0.51
N GLY A 123 6.30 7.12 -0.79
CA GLY A 123 6.94 7.91 -1.84
C GLY A 123 8.45 7.67 -1.94
N LEU A 124 8.90 6.44 -1.67
CA LEU A 124 10.30 6.02 -1.73
C LEU A 124 10.62 5.35 -3.07
N PHE A 125 11.91 5.26 -3.39
CA PHE A 125 12.41 4.40 -4.46
C PHE A 125 13.76 3.81 -4.05
N ALA A 126 14.04 2.61 -4.57
CA ALA A 126 15.29 1.90 -4.32
C ALA A 126 16.50 2.74 -4.75
N MET A 127 17.62 2.63 -4.02
CA MET A 127 18.85 3.37 -4.27
C MET A 127 18.74 4.90 -4.20
N GLY A 128 17.58 5.44 -3.81
CA GLY A 128 17.41 6.88 -3.55
C GLY A 128 18.12 7.31 -2.27
N TRP A 129 18.63 8.55 -2.24
CA TRP A 129 19.19 9.16 -1.03
C TRP A 129 18.07 9.80 -0.21
N TRP A 130 17.89 9.36 1.03
CA TRP A 130 16.77 9.76 1.89
C TRP A 130 17.23 10.33 3.22
N ARG A 131 16.38 11.19 3.80
CA ARG A 131 16.52 11.74 5.15
C ARG A 131 15.25 11.47 5.95
N SER A 132 15.38 10.87 7.12
CA SER A 132 14.32 10.72 8.12
C SER A 132 14.47 11.74 9.24
N THR A 133 13.35 12.38 9.61
CA THR A 133 13.23 13.36 10.69
C THR A 133 12.83 12.75 12.04
N GLY A 134 12.86 11.42 12.20
CA GLY A 134 12.57 10.74 13.46
C GLY A 134 11.08 10.42 13.71
N SER A 135 10.17 11.01 12.93
CA SER A 135 8.72 10.78 12.99
C SER A 135 8.21 9.72 12.00
N GLY A 136 9.08 8.84 11.48
CA GLY A 136 8.74 7.89 10.41
C GLY A 136 8.58 8.53 9.02
N ALA A 137 8.63 9.86 8.91
CA ALA A 137 8.58 10.57 7.63
C ALA A 137 9.95 10.59 6.94
N TRP A 138 9.98 10.21 5.66
CA TRP A 138 11.17 10.21 4.81
C TRP A 138 11.07 11.30 3.75
N ARG A 139 12.18 12.00 3.50
CA ARG A 139 12.28 13.04 2.47
C ARG A 139 13.50 12.78 1.56
N PRO A 140 13.43 13.11 0.26
CA PRO A 140 14.58 13.04 -0.61
C PRO A 140 15.72 13.90 -0.04
N GLY A 141 16.92 13.36 0.01
CA GLY A 141 18.10 14.00 0.61
C GLY A 141 18.89 14.89 -0.35
N GLY A 142 18.51 14.94 -1.63
CA GLY A 142 19.10 15.79 -2.66
C GLY A 142 18.06 16.75 -3.25
N ALA A 143 18.41 18.04 -3.24
CA ALA A 143 17.84 19.22 -3.90
C ALA A 143 16.38 19.23 -4.43
N SER A 144 15.67 20.30 -4.05
CA SER A 144 14.47 20.90 -4.65
C SER A 144 13.33 19.97 -5.07
N THR A 145 12.18 20.18 -4.46
CA THR A 145 10.85 19.81 -4.96
C THR A 145 10.53 20.56 -6.28
N THR A 146 11.31 20.35 -7.33
CA THR A 146 10.88 20.67 -8.68
C THR A 146 10.26 19.38 -9.23
N PRO A 147 8.93 19.33 -9.42
CA PRO A 147 8.31 18.17 -10.03
C PRO A 147 8.89 18.02 -11.44
N CYS A 148 9.31 16.80 -11.79
CA CYS A 148 9.52 16.44 -13.19
C CYS A 148 8.20 16.67 -13.93
N ARG A 149 8.08 17.78 -14.66
CA ARG A 149 7.03 17.98 -15.65
C ARG A 149 7.31 17.00 -16.78
N CYS A 150 6.47 15.97 -16.89
CA CYS A 150 6.27 15.26 -18.16
C CYS A 150 5.25 16.05 -18.99
#